data_AF-A0A3Q1GNN3-F1
#
_entry.id   AF-A0A3Q1GNN3-F1
#
_cell.length_a   1.000
_cell.length_b   1.000
_cell.length_c   1.000
_cell.angle_alpha   90.00
_cell.angle_beta   90.00
_cell.angle_gamma   90.00
#
_symmetry.space_group_name_H-M   'P 1'
#
loop_
_entity.id
_entity.type
_entity.pdbx_description
1 polymer ?
#
loop_
_entity_poly.entity_id
_entity_poly.type
_entity_poly.pdbx_seq_one_letter_code
_entity_poly.pdbx_strand_id
1 'polypeptide(L)'
;TNIHPFSIYHFILTRVMGGAGVYPILCDRCLLVLQVPTVPRRTVASVQVTIQGENASLGKKTKVLVEPPAFIHVVQTDKPIYKPGQTVQFRIVSLDDPNSNRIAQWLDRALVSGILDLSHPMIPEAVQGTYMITALTDKGEEISHSFEIKEYVLPKFEVNVKLPSVITILDEEATLRVCGKYTYGKPVIGSVKAEFCRRTIRYCIPNVNKISLAVMTTDKSGCATQTVNLTAFALDKTMYADNFQVSFMLLAALVPHGATFNSHIRTVSFEDVPAAYRPGIPFEGKVISLMNDQSAVINTETVKMNGNDKHHGNTAARLVLCVTLREVGL
;
A
#
# COMPACT_ATOMS: atom_id res chain seq x y z
N THR A 1 49.98 -3.27 9.79
CA THR A 1 49.85 -1.95 10.43
C THR A 1 48.47 -1.86 11.05
N ASN A 2 48.44 -1.63 12.36
CA ASN A 2 47.28 -1.71 13.24
C ASN A 2 46.07 -0.89 12.75
N ILE A 3 44.89 -1.50 12.72
CA ILE A 3 43.61 -0.77 12.57
C ILE A 3 42.76 -1.08 13.81
N HIS A 4 42.97 -0.28 14.85
CA HIS A 4 41.90 0.01 15.80
C HIS A 4 41.12 1.22 15.24
N PRO A 5 39.79 1.18 15.33
CA PRO A 5 39.18 1.99 16.39
C PRO A 5 38.01 1.24 17.05
N PHE A 6 38.24 0.70 18.24
CA PHE A 6 37.13 0.41 19.15
C PHE A 6 36.83 1.71 19.91
N SER A 7 35.85 2.48 19.45
CA SER A 7 35.32 3.58 20.27
C SER A 7 34.40 2.98 21.32
N ILE A 8 34.94 2.75 22.52
CA ILE A 8 34.18 2.46 23.73
C ILE A 8 33.75 3.80 24.30
N TYR A 9 32.47 4.13 24.21
CA TYR A 9 31.94 5.33 24.87
C TYR A 9 31.57 4.99 26.32
N HIS A 10 32.31 5.56 27.27
CA HIS A 10 32.01 5.52 28.70
C HIS A 10 31.13 6.72 29.04
N PHE A 11 29.89 6.47 29.47
CA PHE A 11 29.04 7.51 30.03
C PHE A 11 28.99 7.32 31.54
N ILE A 12 29.68 8.21 32.27
CA ILE A 12 29.67 8.27 33.73
C ILE A 12 28.59 9.28 34.14
N LEU A 13 27.48 8.81 34.70
CA LEU A 13 26.53 9.67 35.40
C LEU A 13 27.16 10.11 36.73
N THR A 14 27.78 11.28 36.74
CA THR A 14 28.22 11.92 37.99
C THR A 14 27.12 12.84 38.49
N ARG A 15 26.61 12.55 39.68
CA ARG A 15 25.75 13.46 40.44
C ARG A 15 26.59 14.69 40.81
N VAL A 16 26.33 15.85 40.19
CA VAL A 16 26.90 17.13 40.66
C VAL A 16 26.15 17.49 41.95
N MET A 17 26.77 17.20 43.10
CA MET A 17 26.26 17.59 44.42
C MET A 17 26.59 19.07 44.64
N GLY A 18 25.64 19.95 44.29
CA GLY A 18 25.64 21.34 44.74
C GLY A 18 24.55 21.54 45.80
N GLY A 19 24.96 21.82 47.03
CA GLY A 19 24.19 22.58 48.03
C GLY A 19 22.92 21.95 48.61
N ALA A 20 22.98 21.63 49.90
CA ALA A 20 21.88 21.37 50.84
C ALA A 20 20.44 21.66 50.37
N GLY A 21 19.65 20.59 50.21
CA GLY A 21 18.21 20.66 50.00
C GLY A 21 17.65 19.33 49.51
N VAL A 22 17.07 18.53 50.40
CA VAL A 22 16.39 17.28 50.04
C VAL A 22 15.01 17.62 49.49
N TYR A 23 14.86 17.56 48.17
CA TYR A 23 13.56 17.41 47.51
C TYR A 23 13.63 16.19 46.58
N PRO A 24 12.69 15.22 46.68
CA PRO A 24 12.58 14.16 45.70
C PRO A 24 11.99 14.75 44.44
N ILE A 25 12.83 15.09 43.46
CA ILE A 25 12.34 15.35 42.10
C ILE A 25 12.06 13.98 41.49
N LEU A 26 10.80 13.55 41.53
CA LEU A 26 10.32 12.43 40.71
C LEU A 26 10.61 12.80 39.23
N CYS A 27 11.64 12.21 38.63
CA CYS A 27 11.79 12.24 37.18
C CYS A 27 10.85 11.20 36.57
N ASP A 28 9.54 11.50 36.52
CA ASP A 28 8.53 10.54 36.11
C ASP A 28 8.62 10.14 34.63
N ARG A 29 9.44 10.84 33.81
CA ARG A 29 9.86 10.43 32.45
C ARG A 29 11.21 11.03 32.07
N CYS A 30 12.30 10.48 32.61
CA CYS A 30 13.64 10.80 32.09
C CYS A 30 13.84 10.10 30.73
N LEU A 31 13.50 10.78 29.63
CA LEU A 31 13.78 10.32 28.27
C LEU A 31 15.28 10.53 27.98
N LEU A 32 16.07 9.46 28.02
CA LEU A 32 17.50 9.53 27.73
C LEU A 32 17.72 9.44 26.21
N VAL A 33 18.05 10.57 25.58
CA VAL A 33 18.36 10.62 24.16
C VAL A 33 19.84 10.30 23.95
N LEU A 34 20.15 9.09 23.50
CA LEU A 34 21.50 8.69 23.10
C LEU A 34 21.76 9.13 21.66
N GLN A 35 22.81 9.93 21.45
CA GLN A 35 23.32 10.20 20.11
C GLN A 35 24.14 9.00 19.62
N VAL A 36 23.71 8.39 18.52
CA VAL A 36 24.39 7.24 17.89
C VAL A 36 25.28 7.76 16.76
N PRO A 37 26.57 7.38 16.69
CA PRO A 37 27.46 7.82 15.63
C PRO A 37 27.03 7.26 14.27
N THR A 38 27.18 8.06 13.22
CA THR A 38 26.96 7.63 11.85
C THR A 38 28.00 6.57 11.45
N VAL A 39 27.55 5.40 11.01
CA VAL A 39 28.41 4.32 10.51
C VAL A 39 28.31 4.22 8.99
N PRO A 40 29.39 3.88 8.26
CA PRO A 40 29.36 3.75 6.80
C PRO A 40 28.73 2.44 6.32
N ARG A 41 28.68 1.41 7.19
CA ARG A 41 28.13 0.09 6.90
C ARG A 41 27.50 -0.51 8.15
N ARG A 42 26.64 -1.51 7.97
CA ARG A 42 26.02 -2.26 9.07
C ARG A 42 27.09 -2.77 10.03
N THR A 43 27.05 -2.29 11.26
CA THR A 43 28.10 -2.54 12.26
C THR A 43 27.47 -2.98 13.57
N VAL A 44 28.01 -4.04 14.16
CA VAL A 44 27.59 -4.49 15.50
C VAL A 44 28.33 -3.67 16.54
N ALA A 45 27.59 -2.91 17.35
CA ALA A 45 28.12 -2.16 18.48
C ALA A 45 27.74 -2.84 19.81
N SER A 46 28.49 -2.57 20.88
CA SER A 46 28.12 -3.01 22.23
C SER A 46 27.74 -1.80 23.07
N VAL A 47 26.53 -1.82 23.64
CA VAL A 47 26.05 -0.80 24.58
C VAL A 47 26.19 -1.36 25.98
N GLN A 48 26.93 -0.64 26.84
CA GLN A 48 27.04 -0.95 28.26
C GLN A 48 26.37 0.14 29.07
N VAL A 49 25.40 -0.26 29.89
CA VAL A 49 24.69 0.63 30.82
C VAL A 49 25.14 0.29 32.22
N THR A 50 25.66 1.27 32.95
CA THR A 50 26.08 1.13 34.34
C THR A 50 25.27 2.07 35.21
N ILE A 51 24.57 1.52 36.20
CA ILE A 51 23.85 2.25 37.23
C ILE A 51 24.74 2.25 38.47
N GLN A 52 25.08 3.43 38.97
CA GLN A 52 25.92 3.59 40.16
C GLN A 52 25.11 4.30 41.26
N GLY A 53 24.85 3.56 42.33
CA GLY A 53 24.28 4.08 43.57
C GLY A 53 25.36 4.31 44.63
N GLU A 54 24.96 4.80 45.79
CA GLU A 54 25.86 5.17 46.89
C GLU A 54 26.68 3.98 47.43
N ASN A 55 26.07 2.79 47.49
CA ASN A 55 26.69 1.57 48.05
C ASN A 55 26.77 0.39 47.06
N ALA A 56 26.29 0.55 45.83
CA ALA A 56 26.25 -0.55 44.85
C ALA A 56 26.31 -0.02 43.41
N SER A 57 26.91 -0.81 42.52
CA SER A 57 26.89 -0.56 41.08
C SER A 57 26.40 -1.79 40.32
N LEU A 58 25.61 -1.57 39.27
CA LEU A 58 25.06 -2.62 38.41
C LEU A 58 25.35 -2.27 36.95
N GLY A 59 26.01 -3.16 36.23
CA GLY A 59 26.30 -3.00 34.80
C GLY A 59 25.63 -4.07 33.96
N LYS A 60 25.05 -3.70 32.82
CA LYS A 60 24.59 -4.66 31.79
C LYS A 60 25.13 -4.26 30.42
N LYS A 61 25.64 -5.25 29.70
CA LYS A 61 26.16 -5.09 28.33
C LYS A 61 25.27 -5.84 27.35
N THR A 62 24.89 -5.19 26.26
CA THR A 62 24.16 -5.81 25.14
C THR A 62 24.80 -5.46 23.81
N LYS A 63 24.62 -6.31 22.80
CA LYS A 63 25.02 -6.00 21.42
C LYS A 63 23.82 -5.43 20.67
N VAL A 64 24.06 -4.39 19.89
CA VAL A 64 23.05 -3.75 19.02
C VAL A 64 23.61 -3.68 17.61
N LEU A 65 22.73 -3.78 16.62
CA LEU A 65 23.08 -3.55 15.22
C LEU A 65 22.86 -2.06 14.92
N VAL A 66 23.90 -1.37 14.46
CA VAL A 66 23.82 0.01 13.99
C VAL A 66 23.80 -0.02 12.47
N GLU A 67 22.73 0.50 11.89
CA GLU A 67 22.56 0.63 10.45
C GLU A 67 22.98 2.04 10.00
N PRO A 68 23.60 2.17 8.80
CA PRO A 68 23.88 3.47 8.23
C PRO A 68 22.57 4.24 7.97
N PRO A 69 22.59 5.58 7.99
CA PRO A 69 21.44 6.37 7.57
C PRO A 69 21.02 6.00 6.15
N ALA A 70 19.76 5.61 6.00
CA ALA A 70 19.15 5.40 4.70
C ALA A 70 18.79 6.77 4.12
N PHE A 71 19.26 7.06 2.91
CA PHE A 71 18.77 8.19 2.13
C PHE A 71 17.72 7.65 1.16
N ILE A 72 16.58 8.33 1.06
CA ILE A 72 15.56 7.98 0.08
C ILE A 72 15.92 8.72 -1.20
N HIS A 73 16.33 7.98 -2.22
CA HIS A 73 16.56 8.52 -3.55
C HIS A 73 15.31 8.28 -4.40
N VAL A 74 14.76 9.34 -4.99
CA VAL A 74 13.57 9.26 -5.83
C VAL A 74 13.89 9.86 -7.18
N VAL A 75 13.47 9.16 -8.21
CA VAL A 75 13.55 9.59 -9.58
C VAL A 75 12.15 9.93 -10.06
N GLN A 76 11.98 11.12 -10.62
CA GLN A 76 10.69 11.60 -11.07
C GLN A 76 10.84 12.34 -12.41
N THR A 77 9.88 12.10 -13.29
CA THR A 77 9.69 12.79 -14.57
C THR A 77 8.64 13.90 -14.44
N ASP A 78 8.68 14.91 -15.32
CA ASP A 78 7.63 15.95 -15.35
C ASP A 78 6.29 15.41 -15.85
N LYS A 79 6.30 14.33 -16.65
CA LYS A 79 5.10 13.66 -17.19
C LYS A 79 5.29 12.14 -17.20
N PRO A 80 4.22 11.37 -16.98
CA PRO A 80 4.28 9.91 -17.11
C PRO A 80 4.33 9.45 -18.59
N ILE A 81 3.85 10.28 -19.53
CA ILE A 81 3.71 9.94 -20.95
C ILE A 81 4.22 11.11 -21.82
N TYR A 82 5.13 10.82 -22.74
CA TYR A 82 5.67 11.75 -23.72
C TYR A 82 5.27 11.36 -25.14
N LYS A 83 5.19 12.36 -26.03
CA LYS A 83 5.10 12.13 -27.46
C LYS A 83 6.51 11.99 -28.06
N PRO A 84 6.67 11.27 -29.18
CA PRO A 84 7.91 11.31 -29.95
C PRO A 84 8.34 12.76 -30.25
N GLY A 85 9.64 13.05 -30.15
CA GLY A 85 10.18 14.41 -30.32
C GLY A 85 10.08 15.34 -29.11
N GLN A 86 9.42 14.94 -28.00
CA GLN A 86 9.36 15.77 -26.79
C GLN A 86 10.64 15.66 -25.94
N THR A 87 10.97 16.75 -25.25
CA THR A 87 12.04 16.75 -24.24
C THR A 87 11.52 16.16 -22.93
N VAL A 88 12.19 15.10 -22.46
CA VAL A 88 11.95 14.48 -21.16
C VAL A 88 12.69 15.28 -20.10
N GLN A 89 11.98 15.79 -19.09
CA GLN A 89 12.60 16.46 -17.94
C GLN A 89 12.45 15.56 -16.72
N PHE A 90 13.55 15.36 -15.99
CA PHE A 90 13.58 14.41 -14.88
C PHE A 90 14.61 14.79 -13.83
N ARG A 91 14.44 14.19 -12.65
CA ARG A 91 15.32 14.36 -11.51
C ARG A 91 16.15 13.08 -11.29
N ILE A 92 17.46 13.22 -11.54
CA ILE A 92 18.62 12.36 -11.27
C ILE A 92 18.69 10.97 -11.97
N VAL A 93 19.37 10.80 -13.14
CA VAL A 93 19.58 9.45 -13.80
C VAL A 93 20.44 9.37 -15.11
N SER A 94 20.91 8.15 -15.48
CA SER A 94 21.21 7.55 -16.83
C SER A 94 20.01 6.85 -17.57
N LEU A 95 19.80 7.09 -18.86
CA LEU A 95 18.58 6.69 -19.60
C LEU A 95 18.79 5.52 -20.59
N ASP A 96 17.87 4.55 -20.57
CA ASP A 96 17.81 3.38 -21.47
C ASP A 96 16.49 3.35 -22.30
N ASP A 97 16.57 2.81 -23.52
CA ASP A 97 15.44 2.62 -24.45
C ASP A 97 14.68 1.29 -24.21
N PRO A 98 13.51 1.07 -24.87
CA PRO A 98 12.71 -0.14 -24.70
C PRO A 98 13.42 -1.43 -25.08
N ASN A 99 14.46 -1.36 -25.91
CA ASN A 99 15.27 -2.51 -26.31
C ASN A 99 16.47 -2.72 -25.36
N SER A 100 16.47 -2.04 -24.21
CA SER A 100 17.54 -2.07 -23.21
C SER A 100 18.87 -1.50 -23.72
N ASN A 101 18.84 -0.59 -24.70
CA ASN A 101 20.01 0.16 -25.13
C ASN A 101 20.15 1.45 -24.33
N ARG A 102 21.35 1.75 -23.84
CA ARG A 102 21.62 3.02 -23.16
C ARG A 102 21.68 4.17 -24.17
N ILE A 103 20.74 5.10 -24.08
CA ILE A 103 20.60 6.23 -25.02
C ILE A 103 21.18 7.54 -24.49
N ALA A 104 21.28 7.70 -23.17
CA ALA A 104 21.98 8.84 -22.58
C ALA A 104 22.57 8.49 -21.22
N GLN A 105 23.71 9.10 -20.88
CA GLN A 105 24.38 8.88 -19.60
C GLN A 105 24.95 10.19 -19.07
N TRP A 106 24.75 10.42 -17.78
CA TRP A 106 25.36 11.53 -17.05
C TRP A 106 26.21 10.96 -15.91
N LEU A 107 27.50 11.26 -15.94
CA LEU A 107 28.47 10.80 -14.94
C LEU A 107 28.81 11.92 -13.96
N ASP A 108 29.05 11.54 -12.70
CA ASP A 108 29.64 12.38 -11.65
C ASP A 108 28.99 13.77 -11.48
N ARG A 109 27.66 13.82 -11.50
CA ARG A 109 26.90 15.06 -11.33
C ARG A 109 26.64 15.33 -9.85
N ALA A 110 27.09 16.49 -9.39
CA ALA A 110 26.82 16.94 -8.04
C ALA A 110 25.34 17.35 -7.87
N LEU A 111 24.79 17.03 -6.70
CA LEU A 111 23.47 17.48 -6.27
C LEU A 111 23.54 18.95 -5.84
N VAL A 112 22.65 19.79 -6.36
CA VAL A 112 22.48 21.17 -5.88
C VAL A 112 21.30 21.18 -4.93
N SER A 113 21.53 21.48 -3.65
CA SER A 113 20.48 21.47 -2.62
C SER A 113 19.71 20.13 -2.51
N GLY A 114 20.39 19.02 -2.79
CA GLY A 114 19.80 17.67 -2.75
C GLY A 114 19.00 17.28 -4.00
N ILE A 115 18.99 18.10 -5.06
CA ILE A 115 18.27 17.83 -6.31
C ILE A 115 19.26 17.88 -7.48
N LEU A 116 19.08 17.00 -8.46
CA LEU A 116 19.76 17.06 -9.76
C LEU A 116 18.70 17.07 -10.87
N ASP A 117 18.45 18.23 -11.44
CA ASP A 117 17.53 18.39 -12.58
C ASP A 117 18.29 18.13 -13.90
N LEU A 118 17.74 17.24 -14.73
CA LEU A 118 18.26 16.88 -16.04
C LEU A 118 17.16 16.94 -17.09
N SER A 119 17.56 17.10 -18.35
CA SER A 119 16.65 17.03 -19.48
C SER A 119 17.30 16.34 -20.66
N HIS A 120 16.49 15.63 -21.45
CA HIS A 120 16.96 14.91 -22.63
C HIS A 120 15.95 15.08 -23.78
N PRO A 121 16.38 15.67 -24.92
CA PRO A 121 15.52 15.80 -26.10
C PRO A 121 15.39 14.45 -26.82
N MET A 122 14.17 13.92 -26.93
CA MET A 122 13.91 12.71 -27.72
C MET A 122 13.84 13.04 -29.21
N ILE A 123 14.26 12.10 -30.05
CA ILE A 123 14.10 12.23 -31.51
C ILE A 123 12.62 12.04 -31.92
N PRO A 124 12.14 12.69 -33.00
CA PRO A 124 10.78 12.51 -33.53
C PRO A 124 10.46 11.06 -33.94
N GLU A 125 11.47 10.29 -34.35
CA GLU A 125 11.37 8.89 -34.78
C GLU A 125 11.57 7.91 -33.61
N ALA A 126 11.50 8.37 -32.36
CA ALA A 126 11.67 7.53 -31.19
C ALA A 126 10.65 6.38 -31.18
N VAL A 127 11.14 5.18 -30.91
CA VAL A 127 10.32 3.96 -30.85
C VAL A 127 9.28 4.11 -29.75
N GLN A 128 8.02 3.79 -30.04
CA GLN A 128 6.98 3.82 -29.02
C GLN A 128 7.17 2.65 -28.05
N GLY A 129 7.09 2.92 -26.74
CA GLY A 129 7.31 1.92 -25.71
C GLY A 129 7.63 2.50 -24.34
N THR A 130 8.01 1.61 -23.43
CA THR A 130 8.43 1.97 -22.07
C THR A 130 9.93 2.23 -22.04
N TYR A 131 10.31 3.41 -21.60
CA TYR A 131 11.69 3.83 -21.39
C TYR A 131 12.01 3.79 -19.90
N MET A 132 13.27 3.51 -19.57
CA MET A 132 13.71 3.36 -18.19
C MET A 132 14.84 4.32 -17.88
N ILE A 133 14.71 4.95 -16.72
CA ILE A 133 15.58 5.96 -16.17
C ILE A 133 16.26 5.31 -14.96
N THR A 134 17.57 5.03 -15.04
CA THR A 134 18.39 4.35 -14.01
C THR A 134 19.46 5.26 -13.36
N ALA A 135 19.46 5.38 -12.03
CA ALA A 135 20.48 6.12 -11.25
C ALA A 135 21.31 5.15 -10.43
N LEU A 136 22.63 5.33 -10.49
CA LEU A 136 23.56 4.70 -9.56
C LEU A 136 24.03 5.74 -8.54
N THR A 137 23.83 5.47 -7.26
CA THR A 137 24.29 6.35 -6.18
C THR A 137 25.76 6.11 -5.84
N ASP A 138 26.34 7.03 -5.06
CA ASP A 138 27.68 6.90 -4.48
C ASP A 138 27.84 5.66 -3.57
N LYS A 139 26.73 5.14 -3.04
CA LYS A 139 26.67 3.91 -2.26
C LYS A 139 26.52 2.64 -3.10
N GLY A 140 26.44 2.76 -4.43
CA GLY A 140 26.21 1.64 -5.35
C GLY A 140 24.77 1.13 -5.36
N GLU A 141 23.81 1.94 -4.89
CA GLU A 141 22.38 1.61 -4.98
C GLU A 141 21.85 2.01 -6.36
N GLU A 142 21.07 1.14 -6.97
CA GLU A 142 20.43 1.37 -8.27
C GLU A 142 18.97 1.73 -8.07
N ILE A 143 18.54 2.86 -8.67
CA ILE A 143 17.17 3.35 -8.59
C ILE A 143 16.64 3.51 -10.01
N SER A 144 15.48 2.93 -10.28
CA SER A 144 14.86 2.95 -11.60
C SER A 144 13.50 3.64 -11.58
N HIS A 145 13.19 4.42 -12.61
CA HIS A 145 11.86 4.95 -12.89
C HIS A 145 11.52 4.70 -14.35
N SER A 146 10.27 4.31 -14.63
CA SER A 146 9.82 4.08 -16.00
C SER A 146 8.86 5.17 -16.45
N PHE A 147 8.92 5.50 -17.74
CA PHE A 147 7.97 6.40 -18.40
C PHE A 147 7.65 5.86 -19.80
N GLU A 148 6.54 6.33 -20.37
CA GLU A 148 6.05 5.82 -21.66
C GLU A 148 6.21 6.86 -22.77
N ILE A 149 6.71 6.45 -23.93
CA ILE A 149 6.64 7.23 -25.16
C ILE A 149 5.61 6.60 -26.07
N LYS A 150 4.56 7.34 -26.39
CA LYS A 150 3.56 6.94 -27.38
C LYS A 150 2.94 8.14 -28.06
N GLU A 151 2.45 7.92 -29.26
CA GLU A 151 1.65 8.93 -29.92
C GLU A 151 0.27 9.02 -29.26
N TYR A 152 -0.07 10.20 -28.73
CA TYR A 152 -1.39 10.42 -28.15
C TYR A 152 -1.97 11.75 -28.58
N VAL A 153 -3.29 11.76 -28.73
CA VAL A 153 -4.09 12.98 -28.81
C VAL A 153 -4.54 13.30 -27.39
N LEU A 154 -4.35 14.55 -26.96
CA LEU A 154 -4.80 14.96 -25.63
C LEU A 154 -6.32 14.75 -25.55
N PRO A 155 -6.82 13.90 -24.63
CA PRO A 155 -8.26 13.68 -24.50
C PRO A 155 -8.96 15.01 -24.23
N LYS A 156 -10.02 15.30 -24.98
CA LYS A 156 -10.80 16.54 -24.82
C LYS A 156 -11.67 16.51 -23.56
N PHE A 157 -11.83 15.34 -22.97
CA PHE A 157 -12.65 15.09 -21.79
C PHE A 157 -12.05 13.95 -20.96
N GLU A 158 -12.37 13.96 -19.69
CA GLU A 158 -12.09 12.90 -18.72
C GLU A 158 -13.35 12.08 -18.51
N VAL A 159 -13.19 10.75 -18.41
CA VAL A 159 -14.26 9.82 -18.07
C VAL A 159 -13.96 9.23 -16.70
N ASN A 160 -14.87 9.44 -15.75
CA ASN A 160 -14.80 8.87 -14.42
C ASN A 160 -15.87 7.78 -14.28
N VAL A 161 -15.42 6.57 -13.95
CA VAL A 161 -16.28 5.40 -13.79
C VAL A 161 -16.33 5.03 -12.32
N LYS A 162 -17.52 5.04 -11.75
CA LYS A 162 -17.80 4.58 -10.40
C LYS A 162 -18.46 3.20 -10.46
N LEU A 163 -17.68 2.19 -10.11
CA LEU A 163 -18.13 0.82 -9.92
C LEU A 163 -18.13 0.49 -8.43
N PRO A 164 -18.98 -0.43 -7.95
CA PRO A 164 -18.82 -1.02 -6.64
C PRO A 164 -17.45 -1.68 -6.55
N SER A 165 -16.70 -1.38 -5.49
CA SER A 165 -15.35 -1.93 -5.28
C SER A 165 -15.38 -3.45 -5.05
N VAL A 166 -16.49 -3.97 -4.53
CA VAL A 166 -16.71 -5.39 -4.24
C VAL A 166 -18.12 -5.79 -4.64
N ILE A 167 -18.25 -6.96 -5.25
CA ILE A 167 -19.53 -7.63 -5.52
C ILE A 167 -19.53 -8.98 -4.76
N THR A 168 -20.64 -9.32 -4.12
CA THR A 168 -20.81 -10.60 -3.41
C THR A 168 -21.45 -11.66 -4.31
N ILE A 169 -21.28 -12.93 -3.94
CA ILE A 169 -21.90 -14.06 -4.65
C ILE A 169 -23.44 -14.08 -4.56
N LEU A 170 -24.03 -13.35 -3.63
CA LEU A 170 -25.48 -13.28 -3.42
C LEU A 170 -26.11 -12.04 -4.07
N ASP A 171 -25.30 -11.14 -4.61
CA ASP A 171 -25.81 -9.90 -5.19
C ASP A 171 -26.58 -10.20 -6.48
N GLU A 172 -27.82 -9.72 -6.56
CA GLU A 172 -28.66 -9.89 -7.75
C GLU A 172 -28.43 -8.75 -8.76
N GLU A 173 -28.03 -7.57 -8.29
CA GLU A 173 -27.88 -6.37 -9.10
C GLU A 173 -26.64 -5.57 -8.69
N ALA A 174 -25.98 -4.95 -9.67
CA ALA A 174 -24.92 -3.97 -9.44
C ALA A 174 -25.26 -2.65 -10.13
N THR A 175 -25.17 -1.56 -9.37
CA THR A 175 -25.35 -0.20 -9.90
C THR A 175 -23.98 0.41 -10.20
N LEU A 176 -23.85 1.01 -11.37
CA LEU A 176 -22.65 1.73 -11.79
C LEU A 176 -22.99 3.10 -12.34
N ARG A 177 -22.04 4.02 -12.23
CA ARG A 177 -22.20 5.39 -12.71
C ARG A 177 -20.99 5.82 -13.51
N VAL A 178 -21.22 6.26 -14.73
CA VAL A 178 -20.20 6.78 -15.64
C VAL A 178 -20.44 8.27 -15.79
N CYS A 179 -19.42 9.10 -15.60
CA CYS A 179 -19.51 10.54 -15.75
C CYS A 179 -18.44 11.04 -16.71
N GLY A 180 -18.82 11.86 -17.69
CA GLY A 180 -17.90 12.53 -18.60
C GLY A 180 -17.83 14.02 -18.32
N LYS A 181 -16.62 14.58 -18.23
CA LYS A 181 -16.38 16.00 -18.02
C LYS A 181 -15.32 16.51 -18.99
N TYR A 182 -15.59 17.58 -19.72
CA TYR A 182 -14.58 18.22 -20.56
C TYR A 182 -13.44 18.80 -19.71
N THR A 183 -12.26 18.98 -20.30
CA THR A 183 -11.09 19.56 -19.59
C THR A 183 -11.35 20.98 -19.04
N TYR A 184 -12.25 21.74 -19.68
CA TYR A 184 -12.72 23.06 -19.21
C TYR A 184 -13.90 22.98 -18.23
N GLY A 185 -14.29 21.77 -17.85
CA GLY A 185 -15.14 21.46 -16.71
C GLY A 185 -16.64 21.31 -16.97
N LYS A 186 -17.13 21.51 -18.20
CA LYS A 186 -18.55 21.27 -18.54
C LYS A 186 -18.86 19.77 -18.69
N PRO A 187 -20.12 19.34 -18.45
CA PRO A 187 -20.53 17.95 -18.63
C PRO A 187 -20.50 17.52 -20.10
N VAL A 188 -20.14 16.26 -20.35
CA VAL A 188 -20.22 15.63 -21.67
C VAL A 188 -21.61 15.04 -21.84
N ILE A 189 -22.36 15.55 -22.81
CA ILE A 189 -23.68 15.02 -23.18
C ILE A 189 -23.51 14.09 -24.39
N GLY A 190 -23.84 12.80 -24.23
CA GLY A 190 -23.71 11.82 -25.30
C GLY A 190 -24.25 10.43 -24.93
N SER A 191 -24.07 9.49 -25.85
CA SER A 191 -24.40 8.08 -25.63
C SER A 191 -23.19 7.35 -25.04
N VAL A 192 -23.44 6.55 -24.00
CA VAL A 192 -22.48 5.65 -23.36
C VAL A 192 -22.85 4.22 -23.71
N LYS A 193 -21.90 3.46 -24.24
CA LYS A 193 -22.02 2.00 -24.35
C LYS A 193 -21.18 1.36 -23.24
N ALA A 194 -21.78 0.48 -22.46
CA ALA A 194 -21.12 -0.25 -21.39
C ALA A 194 -21.21 -1.75 -21.69
N GLU A 195 -20.06 -2.41 -21.73
CA GLU A 195 -19.94 -3.85 -21.93
C GLU A 195 -19.48 -4.50 -20.62
N PHE A 196 -20.26 -5.45 -20.11
CA PHE A 196 -19.98 -6.24 -18.91
C PHE A 196 -19.56 -7.63 -19.33
N CYS A 197 -18.35 -8.03 -18.98
CA CYS A 197 -17.81 -9.33 -19.34
C CYS A 197 -17.30 -10.08 -18.10
N ARG A 198 -17.80 -11.29 -17.87
CA ARG A 198 -17.20 -12.27 -16.95
C ARG A 198 -16.58 -13.40 -17.78
N ARG A 199 -15.25 -13.52 -17.68
CA ARG A 199 -14.47 -14.48 -18.47
C ARG A 199 -14.58 -15.89 -17.89
N THR A 200 -14.51 -16.92 -18.73
CA THR A 200 -14.36 -18.31 -18.24
C THR A 200 -12.91 -18.61 -17.85
N ILE A 201 -12.69 -19.41 -16.80
CA ILE A 201 -11.34 -19.81 -16.35
C ILE A 201 -10.82 -21.03 -17.14
N ARG A 202 -11.70 -21.86 -17.73
CA ARG A 202 -11.29 -23.16 -18.29
C ARG A 202 -10.76 -23.08 -19.72
N TYR A 203 -9.53 -23.56 -19.92
CA TYR A 203 -8.87 -23.71 -21.22
C TYR A 203 -9.59 -24.67 -22.21
N CYS A 204 -10.41 -25.59 -21.73
CA CYS A 204 -10.98 -26.68 -22.56
C CYS A 204 -12.37 -26.39 -23.15
N ILE A 205 -12.97 -25.23 -22.88
CA ILE A 205 -14.30 -24.87 -23.41
C ILE A 205 -14.16 -23.60 -24.27
N PRO A 206 -14.61 -23.59 -25.53
CA PRO A 206 -14.54 -22.38 -26.36
C PRO A 206 -15.42 -21.26 -25.77
N ASN A 207 -14.77 -20.16 -25.36
CA ASN A 207 -15.28 -18.80 -25.07
C ASN A 207 -16.80 -18.64 -24.83
N VAL A 208 -17.35 -19.29 -23.79
CA VAL A 208 -18.71 -19.00 -23.32
C VAL A 208 -18.68 -17.86 -22.30
N ASN A 209 -18.04 -16.75 -22.64
CA ASN A 209 -17.99 -15.59 -21.75
C ASN A 209 -19.43 -15.08 -21.54
N LYS A 210 -19.74 -14.73 -20.30
CA LYS A 210 -21.01 -14.08 -20.00
C LYS A 210 -20.83 -12.59 -20.28
N ILE A 211 -21.51 -12.10 -21.32
CA ILE A 211 -21.43 -10.72 -21.78
C ILE A 211 -22.82 -10.09 -21.73
N SER A 212 -22.89 -8.85 -21.23
CA SER A 212 -24.08 -8.00 -21.30
C SER A 212 -23.70 -6.62 -21.82
N LEU A 213 -24.49 -6.09 -22.74
CA LEU A 213 -24.29 -4.76 -23.32
C LEU A 213 -25.44 -3.84 -22.88
N ALA A 214 -25.09 -2.69 -22.32
CA ALA A 214 -26.02 -1.64 -21.97
C ALA A 214 -25.70 -0.36 -22.76
N VAL A 215 -26.72 0.25 -23.34
CA VAL A 215 -26.60 1.56 -24.01
C VAL A 215 -27.41 2.57 -23.21
N MET A 216 -26.74 3.63 -22.80
CA MET A 216 -27.31 4.70 -22.00
C MET A 216 -27.09 6.05 -22.67
N THR A 217 -27.79 7.06 -22.15
CA THR A 217 -27.54 8.47 -22.46
C THR A 217 -27.21 9.20 -21.18
N THR A 218 -26.26 10.12 -21.25
CA THR A 218 -25.89 10.96 -20.11
C THR A 218 -26.97 12.01 -19.83
N ASP A 219 -27.20 12.28 -18.56
CA ASP A 219 -28.08 13.35 -18.09
C ASP A 219 -27.44 14.75 -18.26
N LYS A 220 -28.14 15.79 -17.78
CA LYS A 220 -27.65 17.17 -17.77
C LYS A 220 -26.37 17.35 -16.94
N SER A 221 -26.08 16.43 -16.01
CA SER A 221 -24.85 16.43 -15.21
C SER A 221 -23.67 15.75 -15.92
N GLY A 222 -23.89 15.19 -17.11
CA GLY A 222 -22.89 14.44 -17.87
C GLY A 222 -22.66 13.03 -17.34
N CYS A 223 -23.59 12.52 -16.52
CA CYS A 223 -23.50 11.19 -15.94
C CYS A 223 -24.59 10.26 -16.48
N ALA A 224 -24.28 8.98 -16.58
CA ALA A 224 -25.22 7.91 -16.89
C ALA A 224 -25.11 6.83 -15.80
N THR A 225 -26.25 6.32 -15.35
CA THR A 225 -26.33 5.26 -14.34
C THR A 225 -27.00 4.03 -14.95
N GLN A 226 -26.41 2.85 -14.76
CA GLN A 226 -26.99 1.57 -15.16
C GLN A 226 -27.05 0.64 -13.96
N THR A 227 -28.16 -0.06 -13.84
CA THR A 227 -28.27 -1.24 -12.98
C THR A 227 -28.17 -2.48 -13.85
N VAL A 228 -27.22 -3.36 -13.54
CA VAL A 228 -26.97 -4.60 -14.28
C VAL A 228 -27.43 -5.77 -13.43
N ASN A 229 -28.24 -6.64 -14.03
CA ASN A 229 -28.66 -7.88 -13.39
C ASN A 229 -27.50 -8.90 -13.41
N LEU A 230 -27.01 -9.27 -12.23
CA LEU A 230 -25.87 -10.16 -12.02
C LEU A 230 -26.23 -11.64 -12.11
N THR A 231 -27.52 -12.00 -11.96
CA THR A 231 -27.96 -13.41 -12.02
C THR A 231 -27.63 -14.06 -13.38
N ALA A 232 -27.60 -13.26 -14.45
CA ALA A 232 -27.21 -13.70 -15.80
C ALA A 232 -25.75 -14.19 -15.90
N PHE A 233 -24.91 -13.81 -14.93
CA PHE A 233 -23.46 -14.08 -14.90
C PHE A 233 -23.07 -15.28 -14.03
N ALA A 234 -24.06 -16.00 -13.45
CA ALA A 234 -23.87 -17.24 -12.71
C ALA A 234 -22.80 -17.14 -11.60
N LEU A 235 -23.01 -16.20 -10.66
CA LEU A 235 -22.03 -15.81 -9.63
C LEU A 235 -21.48 -16.99 -8.81
N ASP A 236 -22.32 -17.97 -8.54
CA ASP A 236 -22.04 -19.19 -7.77
C ASP A 236 -21.15 -20.21 -8.50
N LYS A 237 -20.94 -20.07 -9.82
CA LYS A 237 -20.18 -21.03 -10.61
C LYS A 237 -18.69 -20.70 -10.64
N THR A 238 -17.89 -21.64 -10.18
CA THR A 238 -16.40 -21.60 -10.19
C THR A 238 -15.77 -21.78 -11.58
N MET A 239 -16.59 -21.94 -12.62
CA MET A 239 -16.12 -22.05 -14.01
C MET A 239 -15.76 -20.69 -14.65
N TYR A 240 -16.12 -19.60 -13.99
CA TYR A 240 -15.89 -18.22 -14.43
C TYR A 240 -14.92 -17.51 -13.49
N ALA A 241 -14.24 -16.48 -14.01
CA ALA A 241 -13.29 -15.67 -13.27
C ALA A 241 -13.97 -14.94 -12.12
N ASP A 242 -13.22 -14.75 -11.05
CA ASP A 242 -13.63 -13.97 -9.89
C ASP A 242 -13.44 -12.45 -10.11
N ASN A 243 -13.44 -12.01 -11.36
CA ASN A 243 -13.50 -10.61 -11.73
C ASN A 243 -14.45 -10.34 -12.91
N PHE A 244 -14.98 -9.14 -12.92
CA PHE A 244 -15.65 -8.55 -14.07
C PHE A 244 -14.73 -7.58 -14.76
N GLN A 245 -14.74 -7.62 -16.09
CA GLN A 245 -14.22 -6.55 -16.92
C GLN A 245 -15.39 -5.74 -17.45
N VAL A 246 -15.32 -4.44 -17.22
CA VAL A 246 -16.33 -3.49 -17.69
C VAL A 246 -15.67 -2.48 -18.62
N SER A 247 -16.07 -2.48 -19.87
CA SER A 247 -15.54 -1.58 -20.89
C SER A 247 -16.57 -0.51 -21.21
N PHE A 248 -16.18 0.76 -21.16
CA PHE A 248 -17.07 1.89 -21.45
C PHE A 248 -16.62 2.63 -22.71
N MET A 249 -17.58 2.99 -23.56
CA MET A 249 -17.35 3.79 -24.74
C MET A 249 -18.25 5.03 -24.71
N LEU A 250 -17.65 6.21 -24.49
CA LEU A 250 -18.32 7.51 -24.54
C LEU A 250 -17.74 8.33 -25.69
N LEU A 251 -18.58 8.74 -26.66
CA LEU A 251 -18.15 9.51 -27.84
C LEU A 251 -16.88 8.96 -28.53
N ALA A 252 -16.79 7.62 -28.63
CA ALA A 252 -15.67 6.86 -29.17
C ALA A 252 -14.37 6.80 -28.35
N ALA A 253 -14.35 7.31 -27.11
CA ALA A 253 -13.28 7.02 -26.16
C ALA A 253 -13.60 5.72 -25.40
N LEU A 254 -12.72 4.71 -25.50
CA LEU A 254 -12.84 3.44 -24.78
C LEU A 254 -12.04 3.50 -23.46
N VAL A 255 -12.67 3.13 -22.35
CA VAL A 255 -12.04 3.08 -21.03
C VAL A 255 -12.39 1.76 -20.32
N PRO A 256 -11.42 0.85 -20.10
CA PRO A 256 -11.64 -0.38 -19.36
C PRO A 256 -11.52 -0.17 -17.85
N HIS A 257 -12.42 -0.76 -17.07
CA HIS A 257 -12.38 -0.83 -15.61
C HIS A 257 -12.72 -2.26 -15.14
N GLY A 258 -12.33 -2.61 -13.92
CA GLY A 258 -12.59 -3.94 -13.35
C GLY A 258 -13.20 -3.86 -11.97
N ALA A 259 -14.03 -4.86 -11.65
CA ALA A 259 -14.52 -5.11 -10.30
C ALA A 259 -14.26 -6.58 -9.96
N THR A 260 -14.01 -6.89 -8.68
CA THR A 260 -13.69 -8.25 -8.22
C THR A 260 -14.77 -8.78 -7.30
N PHE A 261 -14.90 -10.10 -7.25
CA PHE A 261 -15.79 -10.77 -6.32
C PHE A 261 -15.14 -10.99 -4.97
N ASN A 262 -15.98 -11.04 -3.94
CA ASN A 262 -15.62 -11.60 -2.66
C ASN A 262 -16.56 -12.75 -2.28
N SER A 263 -15.96 -13.91 -1.98
CA SER A 263 -16.66 -15.11 -1.52
C SER A 263 -16.99 -15.07 -0.03
N HIS A 264 -16.22 -14.30 0.76
CA HIS A 264 -16.46 -14.11 2.18
C HIS A 264 -17.38 -12.92 2.32
N ILE A 265 -18.61 -13.09 2.79
CA ILE A 265 -19.57 -11.97 2.93
C ILE A 265 -19.23 -11.13 4.17
N ARG A 266 -18.58 -11.76 5.15
CA ARG A 266 -18.17 -11.15 6.41
C ARG A 266 -16.81 -11.67 6.84
N THR A 267 -16.02 -10.77 7.38
CA THR A 267 -14.72 -11.11 7.97
C THR A 267 -14.77 -10.84 9.46
N VAL A 268 -14.43 -11.85 10.26
CA VAL A 268 -14.29 -11.72 11.70
C VAL A 268 -12.80 -11.65 12.03
N SER A 269 -12.40 -10.57 12.69
CA SER A 269 -11.00 -10.32 13.06
C SER A 269 -10.89 -10.00 14.56
N PHE A 270 -9.70 -10.24 15.10
CA PHE A 270 -9.37 -9.96 16.49
C PHE A 270 -8.45 -8.73 16.51
N GLU A 271 -8.84 -7.70 17.25
CA GLU A 271 -8.06 -6.45 17.34
C GLU A 271 -7.29 -6.40 18.67
N ASP A 272 -8.01 -6.52 19.78
CA ASP A 272 -7.45 -6.43 21.12
C ASP A 272 -7.43 -7.80 21.79
N VAL A 273 -6.57 -8.71 21.30
CA VAL A 273 -6.39 -10.03 21.90
C VAL A 273 -4.96 -10.20 22.39
N PRO A 274 -4.74 -10.58 23.67
CA PRO A 274 -3.41 -10.86 24.18
C PRO A 274 -2.71 -11.95 23.35
N ALA A 275 -1.46 -11.72 22.97
CA ALA A 275 -0.67 -12.67 22.18
C ALA A 275 -0.41 -14.01 22.89
N ALA A 276 -0.58 -14.05 24.23
CA ALA A 276 -0.39 -15.27 25.02
C ALA A 276 -1.39 -15.35 26.17
N TYR A 277 -1.91 -16.55 26.40
CA TYR A 277 -2.73 -16.88 27.57
C TYR A 277 -1.87 -17.11 28.82
N ARG A 278 -2.35 -16.65 29.97
CA ARG A 278 -1.72 -16.86 31.27
C ARG A 278 -2.67 -17.66 32.17
N PRO A 279 -2.28 -18.86 32.65
CA PRO A 279 -3.13 -19.66 33.52
C PRO A 279 -3.61 -18.88 34.75
N GLY A 280 -4.90 -18.98 35.05
CA GLY A 280 -5.53 -18.30 36.20
C GLY A 280 -5.96 -16.85 35.93
N ILE A 281 -5.72 -16.31 34.73
CA ILE A 281 -6.18 -14.98 34.32
C ILE A 281 -7.24 -15.14 33.20
N PRO A 282 -8.42 -14.52 33.31
CA PRO A 282 -9.41 -14.52 32.23
C PRO A 282 -8.81 -14.05 30.91
N PHE A 283 -9.06 -14.80 29.83
CA PHE A 283 -8.64 -14.41 28.48
C PHE A 283 -9.73 -13.58 27.83
N GLU A 284 -9.53 -12.27 27.81
CA GLU A 284 -10.45 -11.32 27.22
C GLU A 284 -9.93 -10.86 25.85
N GLY A 285 -10.84 -10.63 24.92
CA GLY A 285 -10.51 -10.31 23.54
C GLY A 285 -11.62 -9.53 22.85
N LYS A 286 -11.26 -8.49 22.09
CA LYS A 286 -12.21 -7.76 21.25
C LYS A 286 -12.27 -8.36 19.86
N VAL A 287 -13.50 -8.64 19.41
CA VAL A 287 -13.80 -9.18 18.08
C VAL A 287 -14.45 -8.08 17.25
N ILE A 288 -13.99 -7.91 16.02
CA ILE A 288 -14.61 -7.02 15.04
C ILE A 288 -15.15 -7.87 13.89
N SER A 289 -16.43 -7.68 13.59
CA SER A 289 -17.08 -8.19 12.38
C SER A 289 -17.19 -7.07 11.37
N LEU A 290 -16.51 -7.24 10.24
CA LEU A 290 -16.53 -6.29 9.12
C LEU A 290 -17.32 -6.88 7.96
N MET A 291 -18.13 -6.05 7.32
CA MET A 291 -18.59 -6.31 5.95
C MET A 291 -17.46 -6.03 4.97
N ASN A 292 -17.62 -6.55 3.75
CA ASN A 292 -16.60 -6.44 2.71
C ASN A 292 -16.31 -5.03 2.23
N ASP A 293 -17.25 -4.11 2.41
CA ASP A 293 -17.08 -2.68 2.15
C ASP A 293 -16.36 -1.95 3.30
N GLN A 294 -15.80 -2.70 4.26
CA GLN A 294 -15.17 -2.21 5.49
C GLN A 294 -16.12 -1.45 6.42
N SER A 295 -17.43 -1.52 6.17
CA SER A 295 -18.42 -1.01 7.12
C SER A 295 -18.49 -1.94 8.33
N ALA A 296 -18.56 -1.34 9.52
CA ALA A 296 -18.75 -2.08 10.75
C ALA A 296 -20.18 -2.60 10.82
N VAL A 297 -20.34 -3.88 11.13
CA VAL A 297 -21.67 -4.47 11.33
C VAL A 297 -22.18 -4.04 12.71
N ILE A 298 -23.17 -3.14 12.73
CA ILE A 298 -23.77 -2.58 13.97
C ILE A 298 -24.68 -3.61 14.67
N ASN A 299 -25.02 -4.72 14.00
CA ASN A 299 -25.96 -5.70 14.54
C ASN A 299 -25.31 -6.63 15.57
N THR A 300 -25.99 -6.78 16.70
CA THR A 300 -25.65 -7.64 17.84
C THR A 300 -25.81 -9.12 17.51
N GLU A 301 -24.88 -9.66 16.72
CA GLU A 301 -24.84 -11.09 16.43
C GLU A 301 -24.01 -11.86 17.46
N THR A 302 -24.45 -13.09 17.76
CA THR A 302 -23.74 -14.00 18.67
C THR A 302 -22.65 -14.74 17.91
N VAL A 303 -21.40 -14.33 18.09
CA VAL A 303 -20.25 -15.09 17.58
C VAL A 303 -19.99 -16.26 18.53
N LYS A 304 -20.14 -17.49 18.03
CA LYS A 304 -19.82 -18.71 18.78
C LYS A 304 -18.38 -19.12 18.45
N MET A 305 -17.48 -18.98 19.43
CA MET A 305 -16.14 -19.52 19.33
C MET A 305 -16.11 -20.93 19.93
N ASN A 306 -15.61 -21.89 19.16
CA ASN A 306 -15.51 -23.29 19.58
C ASN A 306 -14.05 -23.74 19.42
N GLY A 307 -13.36 -23.96 20.55
CA GLY A 307 -11.99 -24.48 20.55
C GLY A 307 -11.98 -26.00 20.42
N ASN A 308 -11.28 -26.54 19.43
CA ASN A 308 -10.95 -27.97 19.37
C ASN A 308 -9.56 -28.18 19.95
N ASP A 309 -9.47 -28.80 21.13
CA ASP A 309 -8.20 -29.28 21.67
C ASP A 309 -7.70 -30.47 20.84
N LYS A 310 -6.58 -30.28 20.13
CA LYS A 310 -5.80 -31.36 19.52
C LYS A 310 -4.65 -31.81 20.44
N HIS A 311 -4.89 -31.90 21.75
CA HIS A 311 -3.94 -32.53 22.66
C HIS A 311 -4.57 -33.74 23.37
N HIS A 312 -4.02 -34.92 23.05
CA HIS A 312 -4.23 -36.16 23.79
C HIS A 312 -3.70 -35.99 25.22
N GLY A 313 -4.60 -35.76 26.16
CA GLY A 313 -4.27 -35.70 27.59
C GLY A 313 -5.44 -35.13 28.37
N ASN A 314 -6.09 -35.99 29.17
CA ASN A 314 -7.24 -35.72 30.02
C ASN A 314 -7.32 -34.28 30.56
N THR A 315 -8.18 -33.44 29.95
CA THR A 315 -9.29 -32.68 30.56
C THR A 315 -9.95 -31.89 29.41
N ALA A 316 -11.02 -32.43 28.82
CA ALA A 316 -11.73 -31.73 27.74
C ALA A 316 -12.59 -30.59 28.33
N ALA A 317 -12.02 -29.38 28.42
CA ALA A 317 -12.80 -28.18 28.68
C ALA A 317 -13.40 -27.68 27.36
N ARG A 318 -14.68 -28.00 27.11
CA ARG A 318 -15.45 -27.33 26.04
C ARG A 318 -15.70 -25.89 26.48
N LEU A 319 -14.84 -24.96 26.08
CA LEU A 319 -15.13 -23.53 26.19
C LEU A 319 -16.09 -23.14 25.07
N VAL A 320 -17.37 -22.94 25.42
CA VAL A 320 -18.34 -22.25 24.57
C VAL A 320 -18.38 -20.80 25.02
N LEU A 321 -17.62 -19.94 24.34
CA LEU A 321 -17.69 -18.49 24.55
C LEU A 321 -18.84 -17.93 23.73
N CYS A 322 -19.93 -17.56 24.40
CA CYS A 322 -20.98 -16.70 23.83
C CYS A 322 -20.54 -15.24 24.01
N VAL A 323 -20.09 -14.60 22.93
CA VAL A 323 -19.78 -13.17 22.95
C VAL A 323 -21.05 -12.42 22.55
N THR A 324 -21.63 -11.69 23.50
CA THR A 324 -22.67 -10.67 23.24
C THR A 324 -21.97 -9.34 22.97
N LEU A 325 -21.97 -8.91 21.72
CA LEU A 325 -21.54 -7.55 21.37
C LEU A 325 -22.52 -6.55 21.99
N ARG A 326 -22.05 -5.65 22.85
CA ARG A 326 -22.81 -4.48 23.32
C ARG A 326 -22.40 -3.27 22.50
N GLU A 327 -23.39 -2.48 22.07
CA GLU A 327 -23.15 -1.17 21.48
C GLU A 327 -22.33 -0.29 22.44
N VAL A 328 -21.25 0.29 21.94
CA VAL A 328 -20.66 1.50 22.52
C VAL A 328 -20.98 2.59 21.51
N GLY A 329 -22.00 3.40 21.83
CA GLY A 329 -22.36 4.56 21.03
C GLY A 329 -21.18 5.54 20.91
N LEU A 330 -21.12 6.20 19.76
CA LEU A 330 -20.26 7.37 19.51
C LEU A 330 -20.47 8.46 20.57
#